data_AF-Q0RYV3-F1
#
_entry.id   AF-Q0RYV3-F1
#
_cell.length_a   1.000
_cell.length_b   1.000
_cell.length_c   1.000
_cell.angle_alpha   90.00
_cell.angle_beta   90.00
_cell.angle_gamma   90.00
#
_symmetry.space_group_name_H-M   'P 1'
#
loop_
_entity.id
_entity.type
_entity.pdbx_description
1 polymer ?
#
loop_
_entity_poly.entity_id
_entity_poly.type
_entity_poly.pdbx_seq_one_letter_code
_entity_poly.pdbx_strand_id
1 'polypeptide(L)'
;MRYWSCTASPPTPPSTSSDAARTPTASTTPTANTASCSKTPHPDSMSKSPPSTRSALAQLPEDFRAAIVLAEFASPPYADIAEHQGVTVATVKTRIHRARKQLATLLAPAIDP
;
A
#
# COMPACT_ATOMS: atom_id res chain seq x y z
N MET A 1 27.48 28.83 4.66
CA MET A 1 27.64 27.61 3.83
C MET A 1 26.60 26.60 4.30
N ARG A 2 25.67 26.03 3.53
CA ARG A 2 25.36 25.98 2.10
C ARG A 2 23.83 25.98 1.94
N TYR A 3 23.38 26.70 0.93
CA TYR A 3 22.02 26.71 0.40
C TYR A 3 21.66 25.31 -0.13
N TRP A 4 20.53 24.75 0.30
CA TRP A 4 19.79 23.78 -0.51
C TRP A 4 18.56 24.50 -1.03
N SER A 5 18.49 24.59 -2.35
CA SER A 5 17.71 25.55 -3.11
C SER A 5 16.20 25.31 -3.03
N CYS A 6 15.48 26.44 -3.03
CA CYS A 6 14.15 26.58 -3.58
C CYS A 6 14.08 25.97 -5.00
N THR A 7 12.96 25.34 -5.34
CA THR A 7 12.27 25.56 -6.63
C THR A 7 10.87 24.97 -6.56
N ALA A 8 9.93 25.79 -6.06
CA ALA A 8 8.56 25.71 -6.52
C ALA A 8 8.53 26.21 -7.97
N SER A 9 8.11 25.37 -8.92
CA SER A 9 7.73 25.78 -10.27
C SER A 9 6.39 25.14 -10.60
N PRO A 10 5.33 25.93 -10.89
CA PRO A 10 4.07 25.40 -11.39
C PRO A 10 4.19 24.98 -12.87
N PRO A 11 3.29 24.11 -13.36
CA PRO A 11 3.31 23.62 -14.74
C PRO A 11 2.75 24.66 -15.72
N THR A 12 3.31 24.72 -16.93
CA THR A 12 2.70 25.39 -18.09
C THR A 12 2.45 24.39 -19.22
N PRO A 13 1.29 24.42 -19.89
CA PRO A 13 1.06 23.70 -21.13
C PRO A 13 1.33 24.60 -22.34
N PRO A 14 1.85 24.04 -23.45
CA PRO A 14 1.50 24.56 -24.76
C PRO A 14 0.58 23.60 -25.52
N SER A 15 -0.54 24.15 -25.95
CA SER A 15 -1.38 23.63 -27.03
C SER A 15 -0.60 23.63 -28.34
N THR A 16 -0.62 22.53 -29.09
CA THR A 16 -0.55 22.63 -30.56
C THR A 16 -1.33 21.48 -31.20
N SER A 17 -2.42 21.88 -31.85
CA SER A 17 -3.17 21.12 -32.85
C SER A 17 -2.24 20.63 -33.97
N SER A 18 -2.44 19.40 -34.45
CA SER A 18 -2.85 19.16 -35.84
C SER A 18 -2.79 17.67 -36.20
N ASP A 19 -3.99 17.16 -36.48
CA ASP A 19 -4.36 16.43 -37.70
C ASP A 19 -3.26 15.63 -38.43
N ALA A 20 -3.35 14.31 -38.33
CA ALA A 20 -2.89 13.41 -39.39
C ALA A 20 -3.81 12.19 -39.43
N ALA A 21 -4.78 12.27 -40.34
CA ALA A 21 -5.63 11.15 -40.73
C ALA A 21 -4.82 9.89 -41.07
N ARG A 22 -5.27 8.75 -40.55
CA ARG A 22 -5.16 7.43 -41.18
C ARG A 22 -6.31 6.53 -40.72
N THR A 23 -7.36 6.50 -41.53
CA THR A 23 -8.37 5.43 -41.63
C THR A 23 -7.72 4.10 -42.09
N PRO A 24 -8.47 2.98 -42.22
CA PRO A 24 -9.36 2.29 -41.29
C PRO A 24 -8.99 0.77 -41.22
N THR A 25 -9.88 -0.05 -40.66
CA THR A 25 -10.15 -1.48 -40.99
C THR A 25 -9.83 -2.52 -39.90
N ALA A 26 -10.93 -2.94 -39.27
CA ALA A 26 -11.29 -4.26 -38.75
C ALA A 26 -10.21 -5.27 -38.36
N SER A 27 -10.31 -5.76 -37.12
CA SER A 27 -10.28 -7.20 -36.85
C SER A 27 -11.18 -7.54 -35.66
N THR A 28 -12.33 -8.11 -36.03
CA THR A 28 -13.12 -9.07 -35.27
C THR A 28 -12.27 -9.90 -34.31
N THR A 29 -12.66 -9.97 -33.03
CA THR A 29 -13.03 -11.23 -32.34
C THR A 29 -13.70 -10.88 -31.01
N PRO A 30 -15.01 -11.13 -30.85
CA PRO A 30 -15.61 -11.35 -29.55
C PRO A 30 -15.46 -12.85 -29.21
N THR A 31 -14.74 -13.21 -28.14
CA THR A 31 -14.90 -14.55 -27.57
C THR A 31 -14.54 -14.61 -26.07
N ALA A 32 -15.51 -15.15 -25.32
CA ALA A 32 -15.44 -15.94 -24.09
C ALA A 32 -14.36 -15.57 -23.05
N ASN A 33 -14.70 -15.01 -21.89
CA ASN A 33 -15.38 -15.64 -20.74
C ASN A 33 -14.58 -16.79 -20.08
N THR A 34 -14.56 -16.75 -18.74
CA THR A 34 -14.11 -17.78 -17.78
C THR A 34 -12.60 -17.74 -17.50
N ALA A 35 -12.11 -17.26 -16.36
CA ALA A 35 -12.49 -17.74 -15.03
C ALA A 35 -12.40 -16.64 -13.96
N SER A 36 -13.55 -16.01 -13.67
CA SER A 36 -13.83 -15.56 -12.31
C SER A 36 -14.21 -16.81 -11.53
N CYS A 37 -13.21 -17.48 -10.95
CA CYS A 37 -13.47 -18.63 -10.08
C CYS A 37 -14.10 -18.10 -8.79
N SER A 38 -15.42 -18.22 -8.76
CA SER A 38 -16.32 -18.07 -7.63
C SER A 38 -15.68 -18.52 -6.32
N LYS A 39 -15.38 -17.56 -5.43
CA LYS A 39 -15.52 -17.83 -4.00
C LYS A 39 -16.91 -17.38 -3.59
N THR A 40 -17.88 -18.26 -3.81
CA THR A 40 -19.08 -18.28 -2.96
C THR A 40 -18.58 -18.58 -1.55
N PRO A 41 -18.68 -17.66 -0.57
CA PRO A 41 -18.36 -18.01 0.80
C PRO A 41 -19.48 -18.93 1.28
N HIS A 42 -19.21 -20.23 1.37
CA HIS A 42 -20.05 -21.11 2.18
C HIS A 42 -19.94 -20.62 3.63
N PRO A 43 -21.05 -20.32 4.33
CA PRO A 43 -21.00 -19.74 5.68
C PRO A 43 -20.37 -20.65 6.75
N ASP A 44 -20.03 -21.90 6.42
CA ASP A 44 -19.54 -22.90 7.37
C ASP A 44 -18.11 -23.42 7.10
N SER A 45 -17.38 -22.85 6.14
CA SER A 45 -15.95 -23.19 5.94
C SER A 45 -15.06 -22.25 6.74
N MET A 46 -15.16 -22.33 8.07
CA MET A 46 -14.21 -21.71 8.98
C MET A 46 -12.92 -22.54 9.00
N SER A 47 -12.26 -22.66 7.84
CA SER A 47 -10.89 -23.15 7.77
C SER A 47 -10.05 -22.17 8.58
N LYS A 48 -9.63 -22.60 9.77
CA LYS A 48 -8.71 -21.87 10.65
C LYS A 48 -7.32 -21.91 10.02
N SER A 49 -7.20 -21.34 8.82
CA SER A 49 -5.90 -21.02 8.23
C SER A 49 -5.19 -20.07 9.20
N PRO A 50 -3.87 -20.21 9.37
CA PRO A 50 -3.12 -19.28 10.21
C PRO A 50 -3.47 -17.85 9.79
N PRO A 51 -3.72 -16.93 10.75
CA PRO A 51 -4.03 -15.55 10.41
C PRO A 51 -2.93 -15.04 9.49
N SER A 52 -3.30 -14.77 8.24
CA SER A 52 -2.35 -14.23 7.28
C SER A 52 -1.79 -12.91 7.84
N THR A 53 -0.55 -12.57 7.52
CA THR A 53 0.07 -11.30 7.94
C THR A 53 -0.83 -10.10 7.64
N ARG A 54 -1.57 -10.16 6.52
CA ARG A 54 -2.55 -9.14 6.12
C ARG A 54 -3.75 -9.08 7.08
N SER A 55 -4.25 -10.22 7.55
CA SER A 55 -5.33 -10.29 8.56
C SER A 55 -4.87 -9.78 9.93
N ALA A 56 -3.62 -10.06 10.32
CA ALA A 56 -3.06 -9.53 11.56
C ALA A 56 -2.88 -8.00 11.49
N LEU A 57 -2.38 -7.47 10.36
CA LEU A 57 -2.28 -6.04 10.12
C LEU A 57 -3.64 -5.34 10.15
N ALA A 58 -4.70 -5.99 9.66
CA ALA A 58 -6.06 -5.43 9.68
C ALA A 58 -6.63 -5.26 11.11
N GLN A 59 -6.14 -6.02 12.09
CA GLN A 59 -6.54 -5.88 13.50
C GLN A 59 -5.83 -4.73 14.21
N LEU A 60 -4.72 -4.22 13.68
CA LEU A 60 -4.03 -3.07 14.25
C LEU A 60 -4.79 -1.77 13.92
N PRO A 61 -4.76 -0.77 14.82
CA PRO A 61 -5.17 0.60 14.52
C PRO A 61 -4.48 1.15 13.28
N GLU A 62 -5.18 2.00 12.52
CA GLU A 62 -4.68 2.57 11.26
C GLU A 62 -3.33 3.27 11.44
N ASP A 63 -3.16 4.04 12.51
CA ASP A 63 -1.92 4.74 12.85
C ASP A 63 -0.70 3.80 12.95
N PHE A 64 -0.90 2.63 13.55
CA PHE A 64 0.17 1.66 13.76
C PHE A 64 0.46 0.89 12.48
N ARG A 65 -0.59 0.58 11.72
CA ARG A 65 -0.49 -0.10 10.42
C ARG A 65 0.24 0.78 9.41
N ALA A 66 -0.15 2.04 9.27
CA ALA A 66 0.49 2.99 8.37
C ALA A 66 1.98 3.17 8.73
N ALA A 67 2.31 3.31 10.02
CA ALA A 67 3.68 3.46 10.47
C ALA A 67 4.56 2.24 10.14
N ILE A 68 4.07 1.02 10.39
CA ILE A 68 4.85 -0.20 10.14
C ILE A 68 4.96 -0.53 8.65
N VAL A 69 3.90 -0.31 7.87
CA VAL A 69 3.90 -0.52 6.41
C VAL A 69 4.88 0.46 5.76
N LEU A 70 4.84 1.75 6.11
CA LEU A 70 5.78 2.73 5.57
C LEU A 70 7.23 2.40 5.94
N ALA A 71 7.47 1.97 7.18
CA ALA A 71 8.81 1.60 7.62
C ALA A 71 9.37 0.37 6.89
N GLU A 72 8.53 -0.65 6.65
CA GLU A 72 8.99 -1.92 6.04
C GLU A 72 9.09 -1.85 4.51
N PHE A 73 8.25 -1.05 3.84
CA PHE A 73 8.21 -1.00 2.37
C PHE A 73 8.96 0.16 1.74
N ALA A 74 8.98 1.34 2.37
CA ALA A 74 9.65 2.50 1.79
C ALA A 74 11.10 2.65 2.28
N SER A 75 11.49 1.94 3.34
CA SER A 75 12.74 2.11 4.09
C SER A 75 13.21 3.59 4.19
N PRO A 76 12.30 4.58 4.39
CA PRO A 76 12.69 5.98 4.36
C PRO A 76 13.32 6.34 5.72
N PRO A 77 14.05 7.46 5.82
CA PRO A 77 14.46 7.96 7.12
C PRO A 77 13.22 8.21 7.97
N TYR A 78 13.28 7.89 9.28
CA TYR A 78 12.13 8.04 10.19
C TYR A 78 11.57 9.48 10.27
N ALA A 79 12.35 10.46 9.83
CA ALA A 79 11.92 11.85 9.68
C ALA A 79 10.81 12.01 8.63
N ASP A 80 10.91 11.36 7.47
CA ASP A 80 9.92 11.48 6.39
C ASP A 80 8.58 10.84 6.80
N ILE A 81 8.63 9.73 7.54
CA ILE A 81 7.41 9.09 8.11
C ILE A 81 6.75 10.02 9.12
N ALA A 82 7.56 10.72 9.93
CA ALA A 82 7.11 11.66 10.93
C ALA A 82 6.43 12.88 10.29
N GLU A 83 7.04 13.44 9.23
CA GLU A 83 6.46 14.54 8.44
C GLU A 83 5.17 14.11 7.73
N HIS A 84 5.15 12.94 7.09
CA HIS A 84 3.97 12.43 6.39
C HIS A 84 2.79 12.15 7.34
N GLN A 85 3.06 11.73 8.58
CA GLN A 85 2.02 11.47 9.58
C GLN A 85 1.74 12.67 10.50
N GLY A 86 2.50 13.76 10.40
CA GLY A 86 2.38 14.92 11.30
C GLY A 86 2.69 14.61 12.76
N VAL A 87 3.56 13.64 13.05
CA VAL A 87 3.95 13.24 14.41
C VAL A 87 5.46 13.39 14.62
N THR A 88 5.94 13.25 15.86
CA THR A 88 7.39 13.29 16.11
C THR A 88 8.08 11.98 15.75
N VAL A 89 9.37 12.02 15.44
CA VAL A 89 10.19 10.81 15.19
C VAL A 89 10.17 9.86 16.39
N ALA A 90 10.13 10.39 17.62
CA ALA A 90 10.00 9.58 18.84
C ALA A 90 8.65 8.84 18.89
N THR A 91 7.57 9.49 18.44
CA THR A 91 6.25 8.88 18.29
C THR A 91 6.26 7.77 17.23
N VAL A 92 6.92 7.98 16.08
CA VAL A 92 7.04 6.93 15.04
C VAL A 92 7.74 5.69 15.59
N LYS A 93 8.89 5.86 16.28
CA LYS A 93 9.63 4.74 16.89
C LYS A 93 8.79 3.94 17.89
N THR A 94 8.06 4.64 18.76
CA THR A 94 7.19 3.99 19.75
C THR A 94 5.99 3.31 19.10
N ARG A 95 5.40 3.90 18.04
CA ARG A 95 4.32 3.29 17.24
C ARG A 95 4.79 2.00 16.56
N ILE A 96 5.93 2.01 15.89
CA ILE A 96 6.48 0.82 15.20
C ILE A 96 6.78 -0.29 16.21
N HIS A 97 7.41 0.03 17.34
CA HIS A 97 7.71 -0.96 18.37
C HIS A 97 6.44 -1.63 18.91
N ARG A 98 5.40 -0.83 19.20
CA ARG A 98 4.10 -1.34 19.65
C ARG A 98 3.41 -2.17 18.56
N ALA A 99 3.45 -1.72 17.30
CA ALA A 99 2.90 -2.44 16.16
C ALA A 99 3.55 -3.82 15.98
N ARG A 100 4.90 -3.90 16.07
CA ARG A 100 5.63 -5.18 16.02
C ARG A 100 5.24 -6.11 17.16
N LYS A 101 5.11 -5.58 18.39
CA LYS A 101 4.68 -6.38 19.54
C LYS A 101 3.26 -6.93 19.34
N GLN A 102 2.33 -6.10 18.86
CA GLN A 102 0.96 -6.52 18.58
C GLN A 102 0.90 -7.56 17.45
N LEU A 103 1.63 -7.35 16.36
CA LEU A 103 1.73 -8.33 15.28
C LEU A 103 2.34 -9.64 15.78
N ALA A 104 3.40 -9.60 16.59
CA ALA A 104 3.98 -10.79 17.18
C ALA A 104 2.97 -11.54 18.06
N THR A 105 2.13 -10.85 18.85
CA THR A 105 1.06 -11.51 19.62
C THR A 105 -0.01 -12.13 18.73
N LEU A 106 -0.40 -11.46 17.65
CA LEU A 106 -1.42 -11.95 16.72
C LEU A 106 -0.93 -13.13 15.86
N LEU A 107 0.36 -13.15 15.55
CA LEU A 107 1.00 -14.17 14.71
C LEU A 107 1.68 -15.28 15.54
N ALA A 108 1.92 -15.08 16.84
CA ALA A 108 2.49 -16.07 17.76
C ALA A 108 1.85 -17.47 17.65
N PRO A 109 0.51 -17.64 17.58
CA PRO A 109 -0.07 -18.97 17.46
C PRO A 109 0.12 -19.62 16.07
N ALA A 110 0.69 -18.90 15.10
CA ALA A 110 0.96 -19.38 13.74
C ALA A 110 2.44 -19.52 13.41
N ILE A 111 3.32 -18.98 14.26
CA ILE A 111 4.78 -19.00 14.13
C ILE A 111 5.30 -19.87 15.28
N ASP A 112 5.00 -21.18 15.22
CA ASP A 112 5.76 -22.17 16.00
C ASP A 112 7.04 -22.51 15.20
N PRO A 113 8.23 -22.61 15.85
CA PRO A 113 9.55 -22.61 15.21
C PRO A 113 9.89 -23.84 14.37
#